data_AF-A0A847HIM3-F1
#
_entry.id   AF-A0A847HIM3-F1
#
_cell.length_a   1.000
_cell.length_b   1.000
_cell.length_c   1.000
_cell.angle_alpha   90.00
_cell.angle_beta   90.00
_cell.angle_gamma   90.00
#
_symmetry.space_group_name_H-M   'P 1'
#
loop_
_entity.id
_entity.type
_entity.pdbx_description
1 polymer ?
#
loop_
_entity_poly.entity_id
_entity_poly.type
_entity_poly.pdbx_seq_one_letter_code
_entity_poly.pdbx_strand_id
1 'polypeptide(L)'
;MYISPRSAGRLMLLLVFLLFCPSFANTAQAVPRVQGMEELEELREEISLLNLLRGLYLSEDQLMQLCEIAVEADNAVKSTASPILRDRKEIVATFADLRNRLFMAPGQETQSQQKAQQINDRLKEAQENVREHLARLETRMASVMTSAQLEIIEGFVPCLIPPRDLKNPVRVGQAGAAEGPLARMTELIYATPEDVWNERKMILIGKVVQKIEEESGKLSDAMRNDLLNRLSATAKKIRTTDPVDFALKKGDLADELLLIDHTRRGARGHKALGKVGKWFLSETALRILPRWKDAMAAGMDQVTEADSTNDDFKIEPNTAQMAERLKNTLARLYRKGGKKKGLPPLEQLQSRIDKAEKSKDPMTLAHAVLETIDSLASAGIARQNINKALVQLIRGVSRHLKLPLINEKHDPYGFFAEFKAAQAAPSPEETFQGLRKLADMIVRFKKL
;
A
#
# COMPACT_ATOMS: atom_id res chain seq x y z
N MET A 1 11.63 2.36 76.57
CA MET A 1 11.72 2.16 75.11
C MET A 1 10.72 3.10 74.46
N TYR A 2 11.18 4.28 74.02
CA TYR A 2 10.34 5.35 73.50
C TYR A 2 10.56 5.46 71.99
N ILE A 3 9.49 5.27 71.21
CA ILE A 3 9.51 5.33 69.75
C ILE A 3 9.35 6.80 69.32
N SER A 4 10.26 7.27 68.49
CA SER A 4 10.35 8.67 68.06
C SER A 4 9.28 9.06 67.02
N PRO A 5 8.84 10.34 66.97
CA PRO A 5 7.73 10.82 66.15
C PRO A 5 8.18 11.18 64.73
N ARG A 6 8.76 10.23 63.99
CA ARG A 6 9.16 10.41 62.58
C ARG A 6 8.52 9.41 61.60
N SER A 7 7.60 8.58 62.06
CA SER A 7 6.90 7.57 61.24
C SER A 7 5.43 7.89 60.96
N ALA A 8 4.91 9.04 61.41
CA ALA A 8 3.51 9.45 61.13
C ALA A 8 3.35 10.32 59.85
N GLY A 9 4.44 10.82 59.27
CA GLY A 9 4.41 11.72 58.10
C GLY A 9 4.49 11.05 56.72
N ARG A 10 4.69 9.73 56.66
CA ARG A 10 4.82 8.98 55.38
C ARG A 10 3.66 8.03 55.08
N LEU A 11 2.70 7.89 55.99
CA LEU A 11 1.51 7.05 55.78
C LEU A 11 0.31 7.84 55.20
N MET A 12 0.38 9.17 55.16
CA MET A 12 -0.73 10.04 54.70
C MET A 12 -0.53 10.64 53.29
N LEU A 13 0.46 10.15 52.54
CA LEU A 13 0.69 10.55 51.13
C LEU A 13 0.51 9.38 50.14
N LEU A 14 0.17 8.18 50.65
CA LEU A 14 -0.19 7.01 49.84
C LEU A 14 -1.71 6.78 49.73
N LEU A 15 -2.53 7.63 50.36
CA LEU A 15 -3.99 7.46 50.43
C LEU A 15 -4.80 8.51 49.63
N VAL A 16 -4.13 9.43 48.92
CA VAL A 16 -4.80 10.45 48.06
C VAL A 16 -4.57 10.22 46.56
N PHE A 17 -3.72 9.27 46.16
CA PHE A 17 -3.55 8.88 44.75
C PHE A 17 -4.44 7.71 44.31
N LEU A 18 -5.39 7.28 45.15
CA LEU A 18 -6.28 6.14 44.93
C LEU A 18 -7.72 6.54 44.55
N LEU A 19 -8.00 7.82 44.25
CA LEU A 19 -9.37 8.29 43.96
C LEU A 19 -9.58 9.00 42.61
N PHE A 20 -8.64 8.93 41.67
CA PHE A 20 -8.85 9.45 40.30
C PHE A 20 -8.17 8.60 39.21
N CYS A 21 -8.37 7.28 39.26
CA CYS A 21 -8.32 6.49 38.03
C CYS A 21 -9.75 6.39 37.49
N PRO A 22 -10.09 7.02 36.35
CA PRO A 22 -11.26 6.59 35.61
C PRO A 22 -10.95 5.16 35.17
N SER A 23 -11.62 4.21 35.82
CA SER A 23 -11.73 2.84 35.35
C SER A 23 -12.35 2.88 33.95
N PHE A 24 -11.53 3.03 32.92
CA PHE A 24 -11.83 2.43 31.64
C PHE A 24 -11.75 0.92 31.86
N ALA A 25 -12.86 0.37 32.36
CA ALA A 25 -13.19 -1.02 32.18
C ALA A 25 -13.14 -1.24 30.67
N ASN A 26 -12.00 -1.73 30.21
CA ASN A 26 -11.84 -2.31 28.90
C ASN A 26 -12.66 -3.60 28.95
N THR A 27 -13.97 -3.46 28.78
CA THR A 27 -14.81 -4.56 28.32
C THR A 27 -14.32 -4.85 26.92
N ALA A 28 -13.26 -5.66 26.83
CA ALA A 28 -13.04 -6.52 25.68
C ALA A 28 -14.28 -7.43 25.61
N GLN A 29 -15.37 -6.89 25.08
CA GLN A 29 -16.42 -7.70 24.50
C GLN A 29 -15.69 -8.47 23.39
N ALA A 30 -15.40 -9.74 23.68
CA ALA A 30 -15.09 -10.69 22.64
C ALA A 30 -16.24 -10.57 21.63
N VAL A 31 -15.96 -9.97 20.48
CA VAL A 31 -16.91 -9.86 19.39
C VAL A 31 -17.44 -11.28 19.17
N PRO A 32 -18.76 -11.51 19.24
CA PRO A 32 -19.30 -12.84 19.04
C PRO A 32 -18.79 -13.34 17.68
N ARG A 33 -18.18 -14.53 17.66
CA ARG A 33 -17.82 -15.20 16.40
C ARG A 33 -19.12 -15.34 15.61
N VAL A 34 -19.29 -14.49 14.61
CA VAL A 34 -20.47 -14.51 13.74
C VAL A 34 -20.40 -15.81 12.93
N GLN A 35 -21.26 -16.77 13.28
CA GLN A 35 -21.48 -17.96 12.46
C GLN A 35 -21.91 -17.51 11.06
N GLY A 36 -21.25 -18.01 10.01
CA GLY A 36 -21.46 -17.59 8.61
C GLY A 36 -20.29 -16.81 7.98
N MET A 37 -19.25 -16.46 8.74
CA MET A 37 -18.04 -15.84 8.17
C MET A 37 -17.20 -16.80 7.31
N GLU A 38 -17.32 -18.12 7.52
CA GLU A 38 -16.59 -19.12 6.72
C GLU A 38 -17.05 -19.11 5.25
N GLU A 39 -18.37 -19.13 5.01
CA GLU A 39 -18.94 -19.04 3.65
C GLU A 39 -18.55 -17.73 2.93
N LEU A 40 -18.48 -16.62 3.68
CA LEU A 40 -18.09 -15.32 3.13
C LEU A 40 -16.61 -15.28 2.73
N GLU A 41 -15.72 -15.86 3.54
CA GLU A 41 -14.30 -15.95 3.19
C GLU A 41 -14.07 -16.92 2.04
N GLU A 42 -14.78 -18.04 1.98
CA GLU A 42 -14.75 -18.96 0.82
C GLU A 42 -15.15 -18.24 -0.47
N LEU A 43 -16.28 -17.54 -0.48
CA LEU A 43 -16.74 -16.76 -1.64
C LEU A 43 -15.72 -15.67 -2.02
N ARG A 44 -15.10 -15.03 -1.04
CA ARG A 44 -14.08 -14.02 -1.29
C ARG A 44 -12.83 -14.60 -1.94
N GLU A 45 -12.41 -15.78 -1.52
CA GLU A 45 -11.28 -16.50 -2.13
C GLU A 45 -11.62 -16.94 -3.55
N GLU A 46 -12.83 -17.49 -3.78
CA GLU A 46 -13.32 -17.88 -5.11
C GLU A 46 -13.33 -16.67 -6.06
N ILE A 47 -13.92 -15.55 -5.64
CA ILE A 47 -13.96 -14.31 -6.43
C ILE A 47 -12.53 -13.80 -6.72
N SER A 48 -11.64 -13.84 -5.73
CA SER A 48 -10.26 -13.40 -5.91
C SER A 48 -9.50 -14.28 -6.90
N LEU A 49 -9.67 -15.60 -6.82
CA LEU A 49 -9.07 -16.54 -7.77
C LEU A 49 -9.62 -16.35 -9.18
N LEU A 50 -10.94 -16.17 -9.33
CA LEU A 50 -11.56 -15.89 -10.63
C LEU A 50 -11.05 -14.57 -11.24
N ASN A 51 -10.84 -13.54 -10.42
CA ASN A 51 -10.24 -12.28 -10.86
C ASN A 51 -8.79 -12.47 -11.32
N LEU A 52 -8.02 -13.32 -10.64
CA LEU A 52 -6.66 -13.68 -11.07
C LEU A 52 -6.69 -14.45 -12.39
N LEU A 53 -7.51 -15.49 -12.51
CA LEU A 53 -7.61 -16.35 -13.71
C LEU A 53 -7.96 -15.53 -14.96
N ARG A 54 -8.85 -14.54 -14.84
CA ARG A 54 -9.19 -13.59 -15.92
C ARG A 54 -7.98 -12.81 -16.44
N GLY A 55 -7.03 -12.47 -15.57
CA GLY A 55 -5.84 -11.71 -15.92
C GLY A 55 -4.70 -12.56 -16.50
N LEU A 56 -4.76 -13.89 -16.40
CA LEU A 56 -3.65 -14.78 -16.77
C LEU A 56 -3.70 -15.28 -18.22
N TYR A 57 -4.85 -15.21 -18.88
CA TYR A 57 -5.02 -15.68 -20.28
C TYR A 57 -4.39 -17.06 -20.50
N LEU A 58 -4.76 -18.02 -19.64
CA LEU A 58 -4.22 -19.37 -19.67
C LEU A 58 -4.71 -20.11 -20.92
N SER A 59 -3.80 -20.79 -21.61
CA SER A 59 -4.15 -21.70 -22.70
C SER A 59 -4.87 -22.96 -22.17
N GLU A 60 -5.56 -23.68 -23.06
CA GLU A 60 -6.24 -24.94 -22.71
C GLU A 60 -5.26 -25.97 -22.11
N ASP A 61 -4.09 -26.13 -22.72
CA ASP A 61 -3.03 -27.03 -22.24
C ASP A 61 -2.53 -26.62 -20.85
N GLN A 62 -2.38 -25.32 -20.59
CA GLN A 62 -2.01 -24.83 -19.26
C GLN A 62 -3.12 -25.13 -18.25
N LEU A 63 -4.38 -24.87 -18.58
CA LEU A 63 -5.51 -25.15 -17.69
C LEU A 63 -5.64 -26.64 -17.35
N MET A 64 -5.41 -27.52 -18.33
CA MET A 64 -5.41 -28.97 -18.10
C MET A 64 -4.32 -29.37 -17.11
N GLN A 65 -3.08 -28.93 -17.33
CA GLN A 65 -1.96 -29.24 -16.44
C GLN A 65 -2.16 -28.65 -15.02
N LEU A 66 -2.71 -27.43 -14.91
CA LEU A 66 -3.00 -26.82 -13.61
C LEU A 66 -4.08 -27.58 -12.85
N CYS A 67 -5.13 -28.06 -13.53
CA CYS A 67 -6.16 -28.92 -12.92
C CYS A 67 -5.54 -30.21 -12.35
N GLU A 68 -4.69 -30.88 -13.12
CA GLU A 68 -4.03 -32.12 -12.68
C GLU A 68 -3.17 -31.91 -11.43
N ILE A 69 -2.37 -30.84 -11.41
CA ILE A 69 -1.51 -30.53 -10.27
C ILE A 69 -2.36 -30.14 -9.04
N ALA A 70 -3.48 -29.45 -9.22
CA ALA A 70 -4.39 -29.12 -8.12
C ALA A 70 -5.02 -30.38 -7.48
N VAL A 71 -5.40 -31.37 -8.31
CA VAL A 71 -5.88 -32.68 -7.84
C VAL A 71 -4.78 -33.42 -7.08
N GLU A 72 -3.55 -33.39 -7.58
CA GLU A 72 -2.40 -34.01 -6.91
C GLU A 72 -2.10 -33.37 -5.55
N ALA A 73 -2.21 -32.04 -5.46
CA ALA A 73 -2.05 -31.30 -4.21
C ALA A 73 -3.10 -31.70 -3.16
N ASP A 74 -4.36 -31.76 -3.56
CA ASP A 74 -5.46 -32.21 -2.70
C ASP A 74 -5.25 -33.66 -2.23
N ASN A 75 -4.82 -34.56 -3.13
CA ASN A 75 -4.48 -35.93 -2.77
C ASN A 75 -3.29 -36.01 -1.81
N ALA A 76 -2.27 -35.16 -1.96
CA ALA A 76 -1.14 -35.11 -1.04
C ALA A 76 -1.57 -34.67 0.38
N VAL A 77 -2.44 -33.65 0.46
CA VAL A 77 -3.04 -33.22 1.72
C VAL A 77 -3.90 -34.33 2.32
N LYS A 78 -4.80 -34.93 1.54
CA LYS A 78 -5.71 -35.98 2.04
C LYS A 78 -4.95 -37.22 2.48
N SER A 79 -4.01 -37.72 1.70
CA SER A 79 -3.25 -38.93 2.03
C SER A 79 -2.39 -38.77 3.28
N THR A 80 -1.87 -37.57 3.54
CA THR A 80 -0.98 -37.33 4.69
C THR A 80 -1.72 -36.83 5.93
N ALA A 81 -2.71 -35.93 5.78
CA ALA A 81 -3.43 -35.34 6.90
C ALA A 81 -4.62 -36.20 7.36
N SER A 82 -5.30 -36.92 6.45
CA SER A 82 -6.50 -37.71 6.82
C SER A 82 -6.21 -38.84 7.80
N PRO A 83 -5.10 -39.60 7.73
CA PRO A 83 -4.78 -40.61 8.74
C PRO A 83 -4.65 -40.03 10.15
N ILE A 84 -4.09 -38.83 10.29
CA ILE A 84 -3.93 -38.16 11.59
C ILE A 84 -5.22 -37.53 12.07
N LEU A 85 -6.04 -37.01 11.15
CA LEU A 85 -7.34 -36.43 11.48
C LEU A 85 -8.42 -37.49 11.78
N ARG A 86 -8.22 -38.77 11.42
CA ARG A 86 -9.10 -39.87 11.89
C ARG A 86 -9.16 -39.94 13.41
N ASP A 87 -8.05 -39.62 14.08
CA ASP A 87 -7.93 -39.62 15.53
C ASP A 87 -8.22 -38.23 16.15
N ARG A 88 -8.91 -37.33 15.41
CA ARG A 88 -9.21 -35.96 15.86
C ARG A 88 -9.79 -35.91 17.26
N LYS A 89 -10.68 -36.84 17.62
CA LYS A 89 -11.29 -36.91 18.95
C LYS A 89 -10.23 -37.17 20.04
N GLU A 90 -9.30 -38.09 19.79
CA GLU A 90 -8.22 -38.42 20.71
C GLU A 90 -7.20 -37.29 20.82
N ILE A 91 -6.85 -36.65 19.71
CA ILE A 91 -5.97 -35.48 19.66
C ILE A 91 -6.54 -34.34 20.50
N VAL A 92 -7.82 -34.00 20.28
CA VAL A 92 -8.53 -32.95 21.04
C VAL A 92 -8.62 -33.32 22.51
N ALA A 93 -8.94 -34.57 22.83
CA ALA A 93 -9.01 -35.04 24.22
C ALA A 93 -7.64 -34.94 24.92
N THR A 94 -6.56 -35.29 24.23
CA THR A 94 -5.19 -35.23 24.78
C THR A 94 -4.75 -33.79 25.05
N PHE A 95 -5.00 -32.86 24.11
CA PHE A 95 -4.72 -31.44 24.34
C PHE A 95 -5.63 -30.82 25.39
N ALA A 96 -6.89 -31.24 25.49
CA ALA A 96 -7.80 -30.79 26.54
C ALA A 96 -7.37 -31.29 27.91
N ASP A 97 -6.92 -32.54 28.04
CA ASP A 97 -6.35 -33.09 29.26
C ASP A 97 -5.09 -32.30 29.69
N LEU A 98 -4.15 -32.06 28.76
CA LEU A 98 -2.99 -31.21 29.05
C LEU A 98 -3.42 -29.81 29.53
N ARG A 99 -4.32 -29.14 28.79
CA ARG A 99 -4.84 -27.81 29.19
C ARG A 99 -5.42 -27.84 30.59
N ASN A 100 -6.22 -28.86 30.93
CA ASN A 100 -6.85 -28.96 32.24
C ASN A 100 -5.82 -29.20 33.35
N ARG A 101 -4.77 -29.99 33.11
CA ARG A 101 -3.70 -30.25 34.09
C ARG A 101 -2.77 -29.06 34.30
N LEU A 102 -2.62 -28.18 33.31
CA LEU A 102 -1.87 -26.92 33.46
C LEU A 102 -2.51 -25.95 34.47
N PHE A 103 -3.76 -26.16 34.90
CA PHE A 103 -4.38 -25.42 35.99
C PHE A 103 -4.11 -26.02 37.39
N MET A 104 -3.45 -27.17 37.48
CA MET A 104 -3.13 -27.85 38.74
C MET A 104 -1.73 -27.46 39.26
N ALA A 105 -1.32 -28.07 40.37
CA ALA A 105 0.02 -27.83 40.94
C ALA A 105 1.12 -28.27 39.95
N PRO A 106 2.24 -27.52 39.85
CA PRO A 106 3.33 -27.84 38.93
C PRO A 106 3.85 -29.27 39.08
N GLY A 107 4.06 -29.95 37.96
CA GLY A 107 4.54 -31.33 37.87
C GLY A 107 3.44 -32.38 37.67
N GLN A 108 2.17 -32.04 37.88
CA GLN A 108 1.03 -32.95 37.66
C GLN A 108 0.68 -33.14 36.17
N GLU A 109 1.17 -32.26 35.31
CA GLU A 109 1.00 -32.25 33.86
C GLU A 109 1.95 -33.19 33.11
N THR A 110 3.03 -33.65 33.75
CA THR A 110 4.18 -34.32 33.10
C THR A 110 3.76 -35.45 32.14
N GLN A 111 2.82 -36.31 32.56
CA GLN A 111 2.34 -37.42 31.74
C GLN A 111 1.51 -36.96 30.54
N SER A 112 0.65 -35.96 30.71
CA SER A 112 -0.17 -35.39 29.62
C SER A 112 0.68 -34.56 28.67
N GLN A 113 1.72 -33.91 29.18
CA GLN A 113 2.70 -33.18 28.38
C GLN A 113 3.46 -34.14 27.45
N GLN A 114 3.92 -35.28 27.94
CA GLN A 114 4.59 -36.29 27.11
C GLN A 114 3.68 -36.82 25.99
N LYS A 115 2.42 -37.13 26.30
CA LYS A 115 1.44 -37.58 25.29
C LYS A 115 1.12 -36.50 24.26
N ALA A 116 0.89 -35.27 24.71
CA ALA A 116 0.64 -34.13 23.83
C ALA A 116 1.85 -33.82 22.95
N GLN A 117 3.07 -33.97 23.48
CA GLN A 117 4.31 -33.78 22.73
C GLN A 117 4.43 -34.81 21.60
N GLN A 118 4.19 -36.09 21.86
CA GLN A 118 4.21 -37.13 20.82
C GLN A 118 3.19 -36.87 19.70
N ILE A 119 1.98 -36.45 20.06
CA ILE A 119 0.95 -36.07 19.07
C ILE A 119 1.38 -34.83 18.28
N ASN A 120 1.94 -33.83 18.95
CA ASN A 120 2.43 -32.61 18.30
C ASN A 120 3.59 -32.90 17.33
N ASP A 121 4.50 -33.81 17.68
CA ASP A 121 5.62 -34.19 16.82
C ASP A 121 5.13 -34.93 15.57
N ARG A 122 4.17 -35.86 15.71
CA ARG A 122 3.53 -36.52 14.56
C ARG A 122 2.77 -35.53 13.67
N LEU A 123 2.07 -34.55 14.26
CA LEU A 123 1.39 -33.49 13.52
C LEU A 123 2.39 -32.63 12.73
N LYS A 124 3.52 -32.28 13.34
CA LYS A 124 4.59 -31.52 12.68
C LYS A 124 5.20 -32.29 11.52
N GLU A 125 5.57 -33.56 11.73
CA GLU A 125 6.14 -34.42 10.70
C GLU A 125 5.20 -34.53 9.49
N ALA A 126 3.91 -34.73 9.73
CA ALA A 126 2.93 -34.76 8.64
C ALA A 126 2.75 -33.42 7.95
N GLN A 127 2.73 -32.31 8.69
CA GLN A 127 2.71 -30.97 8.10
C GLN A 127 3.96 -30.70 7.26
N GLU A 128 5.12 -31.17 7.68
CA GLU A 128 6.38 -31.06 6.94
C GLU A 128 6.34 -31.87 5.65
N ASN A 129 5.89 -33.13 5.71
CA ASN A 129 5.72 -33.98 4.55
C ASN A 129 4.75 -33.37 3.51
N VAL A 130 3.62 -32.82 3.96
CA VAL A 130 2.68 -32.09 3.09
C VAL A 130 3.35 -30.87 2.48
N ARG A 131 4.04 -30.05 3.28
CA ARG A 131 4.68 -28.83 2.78
C ARG A 131 5.77 -29.13 1.74
N GLU A 132 6.59 -30.15 1.96
CA GLU A 132 7.62 -30.54 1.00
C GLU A 132 6.99 -31.02 -0.31
N HIS A 133 5.91 -31.79 -0.23
CA HIS A 133 5.15 -32.21 -1.40
C HIS A 133 4.57 -31.00 -2.15
N LEU A 134 3.88 -30.10 -1.45
CA LEU A 134 3.30 -28.89 -2.05
C LEU A 134 4.37 -27.96 -2.65
N ALA A 135 5.56 -27.86 -2.06
CA ALA A 135 6.65 -27.06 -2.62
C ALA A 135 7.17 -27.62 -3.95
N ARG A 136 7.18 -28.96 -4.11
CA ARG A 136 7.50 -29.62 -5.39
C ARG A 136 6.40 -29.36 -6.42
N LEU A 137 5.13 -29.46 -6.02
CA LEU A 137 4.01 -29.15 -6.90
C LEU A 137 3.97 -27.68 -7.31
N GLU A 138 4.30 -26.75 -6.41
CA GLU A 138 4.40 -25.33 -6.73
C GLU A 138 5.47 -25.08 -7.79
N THR A 139 6.62 -25.75 -7.68
CA THR A 139 7.70 -25.63 -8.68
C THR A 139 7.22 -26.13 -10.05
N ARG A 140 6.51 -27.27 -10.09
CA ARG A 140 5.93 -27.81 -11.32
C ARG A 140 4.85 -26.88 -11.88
N MET A 141 4.00 -26.35 -11.03
CA MET A 141 2.94 -25.41 -11.41
C MET A 141 3.49 -24.12 -12.00
N ALA A 142 4.55 -23.57 -11.41
CA ALA A 142 5.23 -22.40 -11.95
C ALA A 142 5.83 -22.67 -13.34
N SER A 143 6.29 -23.90 -13.62
CA SER A 143 6.85 -24.28 -14.93
C SER A 143 5.81 -24.39 -16.05
N VAL A 144 4.53 -24.55 -15.70
CA VAL A 144 3.41 -24.51 -16.66
C VAL A 144 3.14 -23.08 -17.14
N MET A 145 3.50 -22.09 -16.32
CA MET A 145 3.22 -20.67 -16.55
C MET A 145 4.40 -19.98 -17.25
N THR A 146 4.09 -18.97 -18.05
CA THR A 146 5.10 -18.08 -18.61
C THR A 146 5.65 -17.14 -17.53
N SER A 147 6.87 -16.62 -17.75
CA SER A 147 7.45 -15.59 -16.85
C SER A 147 6.51 -14.39 -16.67
N ALA A 148 5.79 -14.02 -17.73
CA ALA A 148 4.75 -13.00 -17.70
C ALA A 148 3.63 -13.33 -16.72
N GLN A 149 3.02 -14.51 -16.84
CA GLN A 149 1.95 -14.96 -15.94
C GLN A 149 2.42 -15.04 -14.48
N LEU A 150 3.67 -15.46 -14.24
CA LEU A 150 4.26 -15.48 -12.90
C LEU A 150 4.38 -14.07 -12.30
N GLU A 151 4.78 -13.07 -13.09
CA GLU A 151 4.81 -11.67 -12.64
C GLU A 151 3.43 -11.15 -12.28
N ILE A 152 2.38 -11.51 -13.03
CA ILE A 152 0.99 -11.16 -12.71
C ILE A 152 0.59 -11.73 -11.34
N ILE A 153 0.94 -13.00 -11.08
CA ILE A 153 0.64 -13.66 -9.80
C ILE A 153 1.41 -13.00 -8.66
N GLU A 154 2.68 -12.66 -8.88
CA GLU A 154 3.51 -11.95 -7.90
C GLU A 154 2.99 -10.55 -7.59
N GLY A 155 2.47 -9.83 -8.59
CA GLY A 155 1.85 -8.52 -8.44
C GLY A 155 0.40 -8.56 -7.91
N PHE A 156 -0.26 -9.72 -7.92
CA PHE A 156 -1.69 -9.82 -7.63
C PHE A 156 -2.02 -9.45 -6.18
N VAL A 157 -3.06 -8.61 -6.05
CA VAL A 157 -3.66 -8.20 -4.77
C VAL A 157 -5.10 -8.75 -4.73
N PRO A 158 -5.44 -9.65 -3.79
CA PRO A 158 -6.80 -10.18 -3.67
C PRO A 158 -7.83 -9.07 -3.53
N CYS A 159 -8.83 -9.09 -4.40
CA CYS A 159 -9.89 -8.09 -4.45
C CYS A 159 -11.24 -8.75 -4.74
N LEU A 160 -12.28 -8.29 -4.03
CA LEU A 160 -13.67 -8.69 -4.28
C LEU A 160 -14.23 -8.02 -5.53
N ILE A 161 -13.83 -6.77 -5.78
CA ILE A 161 -14.27 -5.98 -6.93
C ILE A 161 -13.09 -5.90 -7.89
N PRO A 162 -13.18 -6.49 -9.10
CA PRO A 162 -12.09 -6.42 -10.06
C PRO A 162 -11.82 -4.96 -10.46
N PRO A 163 -10.55 -4.60 -10.73
CA PRO A 163 -10.23 -3.30 -11.31
C PRO A 163 -10.96 -3.14 -12.65
N ARG A 164 -11.50 -1.94 -12.92
CA ARG A 164 -12.40 -1.67 -14.06
C ARG A 164 -11.74 -1.82 -15.44
N ASP A 165 -10.42 -1.93 -15.52
CA ASP A 165 -9.68 -2.04 -16.78
C ASP A 165 -8.89 -3.36 -16.79
N LEU A 166 -9.57 -4.46 -17.15
CA LEU A 166 -8.97 -5.78 -17.33
C LEU A 166 -8.34 -5.96 -18.72
N LYS A 167 -8.57 -5.01 -19.65
CA LYS A 167 -8.12 -5.07 -21.05
C LYS A 167 -6.65 -4.69 -21.25
N ASN A 168 -6.05 -4.05 -20.26
CA ASN A 168 -4.61 -3.87 -20.19
C ASN A 168 -4.12 -4.64 -18.96
N PRO A 169 -3.88 -5.97 -19.05
CA PRO A 169 -2.90 -6.56 -18.14
C PRO A 169 -1.63 -5.74 -18.37
N VAL A 170 -1.23 -4.94 -17.39
CA VAL A 170 -0.05 -4.06 -17.41
C VAL A 170 1.06 -4.74 -18.21
N ARG A 171 1.28 -4.31 -19.45
CA ARG A 171 2.19 -4.85 -20.47
C ARG A 171 3.13 -5.93 -19.96
N VAL A 172 2.62 -7.15 -19.92
CA VAL A 172 3.37 -8.29 -19.43
C VAL A 172 4.24 -8.77 -20.60
N GLY A 173 5.55 -8.57 -20.46
CA GLY A 173 6.51 -8.54 -21.57
C GLY A 173 7.44 -7.30 -21.54
N GLN A 174 7.12 -6.30 -20.70
CA GLN A 174 8.07 -5.27 -20.26
C GLN A 174 8.54 -5.57 -18.83
N ALA A 175 9.08 -6.78 -18.63
CA ALA A 175 9.79 -7.16 -17.42
C ALA A 175 10.90 -6.12 -17.17
N GLY A 176 10.73 -5.27 -16.16
CA GLY A 176 11.66 -4.20 -15.80
C GLY A 176 11.01 -2.83 -15.55
N ALA A 177 9.79 -2.58 -16.03
CA ALA A 177 9.06 -1.38 -15.64
C ALA A 177 8.45 -1.62 -14.25
N ALA A 178 9.25 -1.38 -13.21
CA ALA A 178 8.77 -1.46 -11.85
C ALA A 178 7.53 -0.53 -11.72
N GLU A 179 6.34 -1.11 -11.58
CA GLU A 179 5.06 -0.41 -11.38
C GLU A 179 4.45 -0.72 -10.00
N GLY A 180 5.30 -1.14 -9.05
CA GLY A 180 4.93 -1.32 -7.65
C GLY A 180 5.06 -0.03 -6.81
N PRO A 181 4.55 -0.03 -5.56
CA PRO A 181 4.75 1.07 -4.61
C PRO A 181 6.23 1.47 -4.42
N LEU A 182 7.15 0.54 -4.61
CA LEU A 182 8.61 0.73 -4.47
C LEU A 182 9.22 1.49 -5.65
N ALA A 183 8.71 1.19 -6.84
CA ALA A 183 9.12 1.90 -8.03
C ALA A 183 8.66 3.35 -8.00
N ARG A 184 7.43 3.58 -7.52
CA ARG A 184 6.89 4.93 -7.29
C ARG A 184 7.70 5.68 -6.23
N MET A 185 8.18 4.99 -5.20
CA MET A 185 9.05 5.59 -4.20
C MET A 185 10.41 6.00 -4.81
N THR A 186 10.98 5.13 -5.63
CA THR A 186 12.26 5.36 -6.32
C THR A 186 12.17 6.52 -7.32
N GLU A 187 11.09 6.55 -8.09
CA GLU A 187 10.66 7.69 -8.91
C GLU A 187 10.57 8.99 -8.12
N LEU A 188 9.86 8.98 -7.00
CA LEU A 188 9.69 10.15 -6.16
C LEU A 188 11.04 10.65 -5.62
N ILE A 189 11.92 9.76 -5.14
CA ILE A 189 13.26 10.11 -4.69
C ILE A 189 14.05 10.80 -5.82
N TYR A 190 13.97 10.24 -7.03
CA TYR A 190 14.68 10.75 -8.21
C TYR A 190 14.16 12.13 -8.66
N ALA A 191 12.84 12.31 -8.74
CA ALA A 191 12.23 13.55 -9.24
C ALA A 191 12.17 14.70 -8.23
N THR A 192 12.47 14.44 -6.96
CA THR A 192 12.39 15.46 -5.91
C THR A 192 13.49 16.53 -6.09
N PRO A 193 13.17 17.82 -6.00
CA PRO A 193 14.16 18.90 -6.03
C PRO A 193 15.18 18.79 -4.89
N GLU A 194 16.40 19.29 -5.09
CA GLU A 194 17.49 19.14 -4.12
C GLU A 194 17.21 19.82 -2.77
N ASP A 195 16.60 21.00 -2.79
CA ASP A 195 16.19 21.72 -1.58
C ASP A 195 15.08 20.97 -0.82
N VAL A 196 14.06 20.50 -1.54
CA VAL A 196 12.95 19.72 -0.97
C VAL A 196 13.46 18.39 -0.41
N TRP A 197 14.40 17.74 -1.10
CA TRP A 197 15.04 16.52 -0.65
C TRP A 197 15.82 16.76 0.65
N ASN A 198 16.62 17.80 0.72
CA ASN A 198 17.40 18.11 1.92
C ASN A 198 16.53 18.46 3.11
N GLU A 199 15.40 19.13 2.90
CA GLU A 199 14.42 19.42 3.95
C GLU A 199 13.67 18.14 4.41
N ARG A 200 13.30 17.24 3.49
CA ARG A 200 12.28 16.20 3.77
C ARG A 200 12.73 14.75 3.70
N LYS A 201 13.97 14.46 3.30
CA LYS A 201 14.45 13.07 3.13
C LYS A 201 14.27 12.21 4.39
N MET A 202 14.45 12.78 5.58
CA MET A 202 14.29 12.03 6.83
C MET A 202 12.83 11.69 7.15
N ILE A 203 11.88 12.51 6.71
CA ILE A 203 10.44 12.21 6.83
C ILE A 203 10.11 11.03 5.92
N LEU A 204 10.57 11.09 4.66
CA LEU A 204 10.38 10.04 3.67
C LEU A 204 10.93 8.69 4.16
N ILE A 205 12.23 8.68 4.47
CA ILE A 205 12.95 7.48 4.90
C ILE A 205 12.39 6.98 6.23
N GLY A 206 12.06 7.88 7.16
CA GLY A 206 11.43 7.54 8.44
C GLY A 206 10.10 6.81 8.27
N LYS A 207 9.25 7.22 7.32
CA LYS A 207 7.99 6.52 7.01
C LYS A 207 8.22 5.13 6.43
N VAL A 208 9.26 4.95 5.61
CA VAL A 208 9.64 3.62 5.09
C VAL A 208 10.06 2.71 6.24
N VAL A 209 10.90 3.21 7.16
CA VAL A 209 11.31 2.45 8.35
C VAL A 209 10.12 2.12 9.25
N GLN A 210 9.22 3.07 9.50
CA GLN A 210 8.02 2.84 10.29
C GLN A 210 7.17 1.72 9.67
N LYS A 211 6.97 1.74 8.36
CA LYS A 211 6.22 0.69 7.67
C LYS A 211 6.90 -0.68 7.79
N ILE A 212 8.23 -0.74 7.72
CA ILE A 212 8.98 -1.97 7.95
C ILE A 212 8.79 -2.45 9.40
N GLU A 213 8.81 -1.56 10.40
CA GLU A 213 8.55 -1.92 11.81
C GLU A 213 7.11 -2.41 12.04
N GLU A 214 6.13 -1.85 11.32
CA GLU A 214 4.73 -2.31 11.36
C GLU A 214 4.60 -3.74 10.80
N GLU A 215 5.34 -4.09 9.76
CA GLU A 215 5.28 -5.39 9.09
C GLU A 215 6.18 -6.46 9.74
N SER A 216 7.34 -6.08 10.26
CA SER A 216 8.37 -7.00 10.80
C SER A 216 8.52 -6.97 12.32
N GLY A 217 7.80 -6.07 12.99
CA GLY A 217 7.93 -5.83 14.42
C GLY A 217 8.96 -4.73 14.75
N LYS A 218 8.92 -4.26 15.99
CA LYS A 218 9.75 -3.12 16.45
C LYS A 218 11.23 -3.45 16.33
N LEU A 219 11.97 -2.64 15.58
CA LEU A 219 13.42 -2.75 15.45
C LEU A 219 14.12 -2.22 16.71
N SER A 220 15.30 -2.75 17.01
CA SER A 220 16.18 -2.12 18.01
C SER A 220 16.72 -0.79 17.47
N ASP A 221 17.09 0.13 18.36
CA ASP A 221 17.61 1.46 17.96
C ASP A 221 18.85 1.34 17.06
N ALA A 222 19.71 0.35 17.32
CA ALA A 222 20.88 0.07 16.48
C ALA A 222 20.48 -0.39 15.06
N MET A 223 19.51 -1.32 14.95
CA MET A 223 19.01 -1.80 13.65
C MET A 223 18.25 -0.72 12.89
N ARG A 224 17.48 0.12 13.61
CA ARG A 224 16.77 1.25 13.04
C ARG A 224 17.75 2.25 12.43
N ASN A 225 18.81 2.60 13.14
CA ASN A 225 19.84 3.53 12.66
C ASN A 225 20.62 2.96 11.47
N ASP A 226 20.97 1.67 11.48
CA ASP A 226 21.59 0.99 10.33
C ASP A 226 20.69 1.07 9.09
N LEU A 227 19.40 0.74 9.26
CA LEU A 227 18.42 0.78 8.19
C LEU A 227 18.25 2.19 7.62
N LEU A 228 18.15 3.22 8.46
CA LEU A 228 18.11 4.62 8.05
C LEU A 228 19.33 5.03 7.21
N ASN A 229 20.53 4.61 7.63
CA ASN A 229 21.77 4.92 6.92
C ASN A 229 21.82 4.24 5.55
N ARG A 230 21.42 2.96 5.47
CA ARG A 230 21.37 2.21 4.22
C ARG A 230 20.37 2.80 3.25
N LEU A 231 19.15 3.10 3.71
CA LEU A 231 18.12 3.77 2.91
C LEU A 231 18.59 5.14 2.39
N SER A 232 19.27 5.91 3.25
CA SER A 232 19.84 7.22 2.86
C SER A 232 20.92 7.08 1.80
N ALA A 233 21.78 6.06 1.89
CA ALA A 233 22.81 5.77 0.90
C ALA A 233 22.19 5.37 -0.45
N THR A 234 21.20 4.47 -0.45
CA THR A 234 20.49 4.06 -1.67
C THR A 234 19.74 5.23 -2.29
N ALA A 235 19.08 6.06 -1.50
CA ALA A 235 18.41 7.25 -2.00
C ALA A 235 19.38 8.26 -2.62
N LYS A 236 20.57 8.43 -2.04
CA LYS A 236 21.65 9.25 -2.63
C LYS A 236 22.08 8.68 -3.98
N LYS A 237 22.27 7.35 -4.07
CA LYS A 237 22.62 6.67 -5.32
C LYS A 237 21.57 6.93 -6.41
N ILE A 238 20.29 6.73 -6.09
CA ILE A 238 19.16 7.00 -7.00
C ILE A 238 19.23 8.42 -7.57
N ARG A 239 19.48 9.43 -6.72
CA ARG A 239 19.53 10.84 -7.15
C ARG A 239 20.74 11.20 -8.01
N THR A 240 21.85 10.48 -7.85
CA THR A 240 23.07 10.70 -8.64
C THR A 240 23.09 9.93 -9.95
N THR A 241 22.17 8.98 -10.15
CA THR A 241 22.04 8.23 -11.41
C THR A 241 21.63 9.18 -12.53
N ASP A 242 22.27 9.05 -13.70
CA ASP A 242 21.88 9.86 -14.86
C ASP A 242 20.49 9.43 -15.39
N PRO A 243 19.81 10.28 -16.17
CA PRO A 243 18.44 10.00 -16.61
C PRO A 243 18.28 8.73 -17.44
N VAL A 244 19.29 8.38 -18.24
CA VAL A 244 19.23 7.21 -19.12
C VAL A 244 19.42 5.94 -18.29
N ASP A 245 20.43 5.93 -17.42
CA ASP A 245 20.65 4.81 -16.51
C ASP A 245 19.50 4.65 -15.51
N PHE A 246 18.89 5.73 -15.04
CA PHE A 246 17.77 5.66 -14.12
C PHE A 246 16.58 4.96 -14.79
N ALA A 247 16.27 5.29 -16.04
CA ALA A 247 15.19 4.65 -16.78
C ALA A 247 15.40 3.13 -16.95
N LEU A 248 16.66 2.70 -17.12
CA LEU A 248 17.02 1.29 -17.29
C LEU A 248 17.10 0.52 -15.96
N LYS A 249 17.64 1.15 -14.91
CA LYS A 249 17.95 0.51 -13.60
C LYS A 249 16.90 0.76 -12.53
N LYS A 250 15.78 1.41 -12.87
CA LYS A 250 14.71 1.78 -11.93
C LYS A 250 14.23 0.60 -11.08
N GLY A 251 14.07 -0.59 -11.69
CA GLY A 251 13.66 -1.81 -11.00
C GLY A 251 14.68 -2.24 -9.95
N ASP A 252 15.93 -2.41 -10.36
CA ASP A 252 17.03 -2.80 -9.48
C ASP A 252 17.23 -1.81 -8.32
N LEU A 253 17.13 -0.51 -8.61
CA LEU A 253 17.21 0.54 -7.59
C LEU A 253 16.03 0.49 -6.60
N ALA A 254 14.84 0.11 -7.06
CA ALA A 254 13.67 -0.07 -6.19
C ALA A 254 13.80 -1.29 -5.28
N ASP A 255 14.40 -2.38 -5.77
CA ASP A 255 14.69 -3.58 -4.98
C ASP A 255 15.80 -3.34 -3.96
N GLU A 256 16.86 -2.63 -4.36
CA GLU A 256 17.94 -2.19 -3.47
C GLU A 256 17.42 -1.25 -2.37
N LEU A 257 16.41 -0.41 -2.67
CA LEU A 257 15.81 0.51 -1.70
C LEU A 257 15.10 -0.22 -0.56
N LEU A 258 14.48 -1.38 -0.78
CA LEU A 258 13.90 -2.16 0.31
C LEU A 258 14.89 -3.11 0.98
N LEU A 259 16.15 -3.12 0.53
CA LEU A 259 17.12 -4.14 0.93
C LEU A 259 16.52 -5.54 0.74
N ILE A 260 15.75 -5.75 -0.34
CA ILE A 260 15.28 -7.09 -0.71
C ILE A 260 16.56 -7.85 -1.07
N ASP A 261 17.10 -8.53 -0.08
CA ASP A 261 18.26 -9.35 -0.26
C ASP A 261 17.80 -10.60 -1.04
N HIS A 262 17.94 -10.54 -2.38
CA HIS A 262 17.63 -11.66 -3.26
C HIS A 262 18.44 -12.92 -2.86
N THR A 263 19.59 -12.73 -2.19
CA THR A 263 20.42 -13.83 -1.67
C THR A 263 19.89 -14.42 -0.36
N ARG A 264 19.10 -13.66 0.42
CA ARG A 264 18.40 -14.19 1.61
C ARG A 264 17.10 -14.94 1.31
N ARG A 265 16.57 -14.89 0.09
CA ARG A 265 15.52 -15.85 -0.33
C ARG A 265 16.04 -17.30 -0.33
N GLY A 266 17.35 -17.51 -0.37
CA GLY A 266 17.97 -18.83 -0.48
C GLY A 266 18.43 -19.48 0.83
N ALA A 267 18.47 -18.76 1.97
CA ALA A 267 19.15 -19.28 3.15
C ALA A 267 18.54 -18.77 4.46
N ARG A 268 17.47 -19.43 4.91
CA ARG A 268 17.16 -19.83 6.31
C ARG A 268 15.64 -19.93 6.51
N GLY A 269 15.18 -21.11 6.91
CA GLY A 269 13.80 -21.38 7.33
C GLY A 269 12.99 -22.09 6.26
N HIS A 270 12.28 -23.15 6.67
CA HIS A 270 11.41 -23.97 5.82
C HIS A 270 10.48 -23.10 4.95
N LYS A 271 10.58 -23.26 3.62
CA LYS A 271 9.97 -22.40 2.61
C LYS A 271 8.44 -22.47 2.71
N ALA A 272 7.80 -21.38 3.13
CA ALA A 272 6.36 -21.23 2.96
C ALA A 272 6.03 -21.22 1.45
N LEU A 273 4.85 -21.73 1.07
CA LEU A 273 4.40 -21.68 -0.32
C LEU A 273 4.39 -20.22 -0.81
N GLY A 274 4.89 -20.02 -2.03
CA GLY A 274 4.81 -18.74 -2.71
C GLY A 274 3.37 -18.42 -3.15
N LYS A 275 3.19 -17.31 -3.87
CA LYS A 275 1.86 -16.88 -4.32
C LYS A 275 1.25 -17.87 -5.31
N VAL A 276 2.06 -18.54 -6.12
CA VAL A 276 1.61 -19.60 -7.03
C VAL A 276 1.00 -20.74 -6.23
N GLY A 277 1.74 -21.28 -5.26
CA GLY A 277 1.24 -22.34 -4.39
C GLY A 277 -0.01 -21.94 -3.61
N LYS A 278 -0.01 -20.73 -3.05
CA LYS A 278 -1.15 -20.19 -2.29
C LYS A 278 -2.45 -20.15 -3.11
N TRP A 279 -2.39 -19.70 -4.36
CA TRP A 279 -3.59 -19.54 -5.19
C TRP A 279 -4.03 -20.86 -5.82
N PHE A 280 -3.09 -21.62 -6.38
CA PHE A 280 -3.41 -22.72 -7.29
C PHE A 280 -3.32 -24.12 -6.65
N LEU A 281 -2.69 -24.27 -5.48
CA LEU A 281 -2.68 -25.52 -4.71
C LEU A 281 -3.69 -25.49 -3.55
N SER A 282 -4.66 -24.57 -3.60
CA SER A 282 -5.73 -24.43 -2.61
C SER A 282 -6.92 -25.33 -2.92
N GLU A 283 -7.73 -25.64 -1.91
CA GLU A 283 -9.02 -26.33 -2.12
C GLU A 283 -9.95 -25.52 -3.04
N THR A 284 -9.90 -24.19 -2.92
CA THR A 284 -10.60 -23.26 -3.81
C THR A 284 -10.20 -23.48 -5.28
N ALA A 285 -8.91 -23.64 -5.58
CA ALA A 285 -8.46 -23.91 -6.94
C ALA A 285 -8.93 -25.25 -7.50
N LEU A 286 -8.97 -26.29 -6.66
CA LEU A 286 -9.51 -27.60 -7.04
C LEU A 286 -10.96 -27.50 -7.53
N ARG A 287 -11.78 -26.64 -6.89
CA ARG A 287 -13.18 -26.42 -7.26
C ARG A 287 -13.34 -25.50 -8.48
N ILE A 288 -12.52 -24.46 -8.56
CA ILE A 288 -12.68 -23.38 -9.55
C ILE A 288 -12.02 -23.68 -10.89
N LEU A 289 -10.82 -24.28 -10.92
CA LEU A 289 -10.07 -24.50 -12.17
C LEU A 289 -10.84 -25.37 -13.19
N PRO A 290 -11.51 -26.48 -12.81
CA PRO A 290 -12.31 -27.26 -13.76
C PRO A 290 -13.48 -26.46 -14.33
N ARG A 291 -14.19 -25.71 -13.48
CA ARG A 291 -15.32 -24.86 -13.89
C ARG A 291 -14.86 -23.73 -14.83
N TRP A 292 -13.70 -23.15 -14.56
CA TRP A 292 -13.08 -22.14 -15.40
C TRP A 292 -12.70 -22.70 -16.77
N LYS A 293 -12.08 -23.89 -16.80
CA LYS A 293 -11.75 -24.61 -18.04
C LYS A 293 -12.99 -24.84 -18.89
N ASP A 294 -14.06 -25.36 -18.30
CA ASP A 294 -15.31 -25.63 -19.01
C ASP A 294 -15.97 -24.34 -19.54
N ALA A 295 -15.89 -23.24 -18.77
CA ALA A 295 -16.40 -21.93 -19.20
C ALA A 295 -15.61 -21.35 -20.38
N MET A 296 -14.28 -21.51 -20.41
CA MET A 296 -13.45 -21.08 -21.53
C MET A 296 -13.73 -21.91 -22.80
N ALA A 297 -13.89 -23.23 -22.65
CA ALA A 297 -14.26 -24.13 -23.75
C ALA A 297 -15.65 -23.82 -24.33
N ALA A 298 -16.58 -23.33 -23.50
CA ALA A 298 -17.92 -22.92 -23.92
C ALA A 298 -17.98 -21.56 -24.65
N GLY A 299 -16.84 -20.91 -24.92
CA GLY A 299 -16.78 -19.68 -25.71
C GLY A 299 -17.06 -18.40 -24.92
N MET A 300 -16.85 -18.39 -23.61
CA MET A 300 -16.99 -17.19 -22.75
C MET A 300 -16.02 -16.04 -23.15
N ASP A 301 -15.09 -16.28 -24.09
CA ASP A 301 -14.22 -15.26 -24.69
C ASP A 301 -14.95 -14.28 -25.65
N GLN A 302 -16.25 -14.50 -25.92
CA GLN A 302 -17.10 -13.62 -26.74
C GLN A 302 -17.90 -12.58 -25.94
N VAL A 303 -17.32 -11.99 -24.89
CA VAL A 303 -17.93 -10.78 -24.31
C VAL A 303 -17.72 -9.61 -25.27
N THR A 304 -18.66 -9.42 -26.19
CA THR A 304 -18.83 -8.16 -26.94
C THR A 304 -18.90 -7.00 -25.97
N GLU A 305 -18.10 -5.97 -26.25
CA GLU A 305 -18.03 -4.68 -25.58
C GLU A 305 -19.42 -4.06 -25.40
N ALA A 306 -20.07 -4.37 -24.27
CA ALA A 306 -21.21 -3.59 -23.82
C ALA A 306 -20.67 -2.41 -23.00
N ASP A 307 -20.89 -1.22 -23.53
CA ASP A 307 -20.80 0.09 -22.90
C ASP A 307 -21.01 0.03 -21.38
N SER A 308 -19.93 0.25 -20.62
CA SER A 308 -20.04 0.71 -19.24
C SER A 308 -19.46 2.11 -19.13
N THR A 309 -20.36 3.05 -19.42
CA THR A 309 -20.32 4.43 -18.99
C THR A 309 -19.70 4.60 -17.59
N ASN A 310 -18.57 5.33 -17.53
CA ASN A 310 -18.16 6.07 -16.34
C ASN A 310 -17.12 7.14 -16.71
N ASP A 311 -17.66 8.31 -17.03
CA ASP A 311 -17.02 9.47 -17.65
C ASP A 311 -16.30 10.41 -16.65
N ASP A 312 -16.13 10.02 -15.38
CA ASP A 312 -15.70 10.97 -14.34
C ASP A 312 -14.27 10.80 -13.79
N PHE A 313 -13.50 9.81 -14.24
CA PHE A 313 -12.14 9.57 -13.72
C PHE A 313 -11.02 9.47 -14.78
N LYS A 314 -11.31 9.68 -16.07
CA LYS A 314 -10.35 9.57 -17.18
C LYS A 314 -9.83 10.91 -17.73
N ILE A 315 -9.97 12.01 -16.98
CA ILE A 315 -9.40 13.28 -17.44
C ILE A 315 -8.03 13.48 -16.78
N GLU A 316 -6.97 12.96 -17.42
CA GLU A 316 -5.68 13.64 -17.34
C GLU A 316 -5.96 15.12 -17.62
N PRO A 317 -5.59 16.05 -16.72
CA PRO A 317 -5.98 17.43 -16.90
C PRO A 317 -5.31 17.97 -18.17
N ASN A 318 -6.07 18.00 -19.27
CA ASN A 318 -5.66 18.65 -20.50
C ASN A 318 -5.32 20.10 -20.15
N THR A 319 -4.13 20.56 -20.53
CA THR A 319 -3.66 21.93 -20.27
C THR A 319 -4.69 22.97 -20.68
N ALA A 320 -5.46 22.71 -21.74
CA ALA A 320 -6.57 23.55 -22.18
C ALA A 320 -7.70 23.65 -21.13
N GLN A 321 -8.11 22.52 -20.53
CA GLN A 321 -9.15 22.54 -19.49
C GLN A 321 -8.66 23.19 -18.19
N MET A 322 -7.39 23.00 -17.83
CA MET A 322 -6.77 23.70 -16.70
C MET A 322 -6.76 25.21 -16.95
N ALA A 323 -6.22 25.62 -18.10
CA ALA A 323 -6.15 27.02 -18.51
C ALA A 323 -7.53 27.67 -18.54
N GLU A 324 -8.54 27.00 -19.08
CA GLU A 324 -9.92 27.51 -19.14
C GLU A 324 -10.53 27.71 -17.74
N ARG A 325 -10.39 26.73 -16.84
CA ARG A 325 -10.86 26.88 -15.45
C ARG A 325 -10.14 28.00 -14.71
N LEU A 326 -8.86 28.20 -14.99
CA LEU A 326 -8.04 29.26 -14.41
C LEU A 326 -8.45 30.63 -14.97
N LYS A 327 -8.62 30.78 -16.29
CA LYS A 327 -9.11 32.00 -16.96
C LYS A 327 -10.47 32.42 -16.40
N ASN A 328 -11.40 31.48 -16.21
CA ASN A 328 -12.70 31.73 -15.61
C ASN A 328 -12.61 32.17 -14.14
N THR A 329 -11.71 31.54 -13.38
CA THR A 329 -11.46 31.93 -11.99
C THR A 329 -10.86 33.35 -11.91
N LEU A 330 -9.92 33.68 -12.79
CA LEU A 330 -9.28 35.00 -12.87
C LEU A 330 -10.25 36.10 -13.30
N ALA A 331 -11.06 35.87 -14.33
CA ALA A 331 -12.08 36.81 -14.75
C ALA A 331 -13.05 37.13 -13.60
N ARG A 332 -13.42 36.11 -12.80
CA ARG A 332 -14.26 36.30 -11.60
C ARG A 332 -13.53 37.08 -10.49
N LEU A 333 -12.25 36.81 -10.26
CA LEU A 333 -11.42 37.55 -9.29
C LEU A 333 -11.27 39.02 -9.69
N TYR A 334 -11.01 39.27 -10.97
CA TYR A 334 -10.87 40.59 -11.56
C TYR A 334 -12.18 41.38 -11.49
N ARG A 335 -13.35 40.78 -11.77
CA ARG A 335 -14.64 41.46 -11.58
C ARG A 335 -14.93 41.83 -10.12
N LYS A 336 -14.44 41.03 -9.17
CA LYS A 336 -14.68 41.24 -7.73
C LYS A 336 -13.72 42.25 -7.07
N GLY A 337 -12.62 42.64 -7.69
CA GLY A 337 -11.67 43.59 -7.10
C GLY A 337 -10.79 44.40 -8.05
N GLY A 338 -10.96 44.24 -9.37
CA GLY A 338 -10.10 44.75 -10.42
C GLY A 338 -10.22 46.24 -10.75
N LYS A 339 -11.13 46.97 -10.11
CA LYS A 339 -11.17 48.44 -10.22
C LYS A 339 -10.19 49.15 -9.27
N LYS A 340 -9.43 48.41 -8.46
CA LYS A 340 -8.38 48.98 -7.59
C LYS A 340 -7.13 49.36 -8.41
N LYS A 341 -6.54 50.51 -8.10
CA LYS A 341 -5.35 51.06 -8.77
C LYS A 341 -4.19 50.06 -8.72
N GLY A 342 -3.65 49.66 -9.87
CA GLY A 342 -2.40 48.89 -9.98
C GLY A 342 -2.50 47.48 -10.60
N LEU A 343 -3.70 47.01 -10.98
CA LEU A 343 -3.82 45.73 -11.71
C LEU A 343 -3.52 45.90 -13.20
N PRO A 344 -2.75 44.96 -13.80
CA PRO A 344 -2.67 44.85 -15.26
C PRO A 344 -4.07 44.58 -15.86
N PRO A 345 -4.34 45.01 -17.10
CA PRO A 345 -5.58 44.66 -17.79
C PRO A 345 -5.85 43.15 -17.77
N LEU A 346 -7.11 42.75 -17.63
CA LEU A 346 -7.52 41.34 -17.57
C LEU A 346 -7.00 40.56 -18.79
N GLU A 347 -7.02 41.21 -19.95
CA GLU A 347 -6.54 40.69 -21.23
C GLU A 347 -5.04 40.36 -21.16
N GLN A 348 -4.25 41.18 -20.45
CA GLN A 348 -2.82 40.94 -20.27
C GLN A 348 -2.58 39.72 -19.35
N LEU A 349 -3.38 39.54 -18.30
CA LEU A 349 -3.29 38.38 -17.42
C LEU A 349 -3.73 37.08 -18.13
N GLN A 350 -4.82 37.15 -18.92
CA GLN A 350 -5.30 36.03 -19.72
C GLN A 350 -4.30 35.65 -20.82
N SER A 351 -3.70 36.64 -21.48
CA SER A 351 -2.67 36.41 -22.51
C SER A 351 -1.45 35.65 -21.99
N ARG A 352 -1.02 35.88 -20.74
CA ARG A 352 0.05 35.10 -20.10
C ARG A 352 -0.31 33.62 -20.00
N ILE A 353 -1.56 33.32 -19.62
CA ILE A 353 -2.05 31.94 -19.52
C ILE A 353 -2.22 31.32 -20.90
N ASP A 354 -2.76 32.05 -21.88
CA ASP A 354 -2.90 31.53 -23.25
C ASP A 354 -1.53 31.21 -23.88
N LYS A 355 -0.51 32.06 -23.62
CA LYS A 355 0.86 31.80 -24.08
C LYS A 355 1.44 30.56 -23.41
N ALA A 356 1.19 30.37 -22.11
CA ALA A 356 1.63 29.19 -21.38
C ALA A 356 0.88 27.93 -21.82
N GLU A 357 -0.43 28.01 -22.07
CA GLU A 357 -1.26 26.93 -22.60
C GLU A 357 -0.74 26.44 -23.97
N LYS A 358 -0.34 27.36 -24.85
CA LYS A 358 0.25 27.04 -26.17
C LYS A 358 1.54 26.23 -26.10
N SER A 359 2.30 26.31 -25.02
CA SER A 359 3.50 25.48 -24.82
C SER A 359 3.17 23.99 -24.66
N LYS A 360 1.91 23.66 -24.33
CA LYS A 360 1.44 22.33 -23.95
C LYS A 360 2.20 21.72 -22.76
N ASP A 361 2.99 22.52 -22.04
CA ASP A 361 3.68 22.12 -20.83
C ASP A 361 2.88 22.57 -19.59
N PRO A 362 2.34 21.63 -18.79
CA PRO A 362 1.63 21.93 -17.55
C PRO A 362 2.45 22.72 -16.53
N MET A 363 3.79 22.59 -16.56
CA MET A 363 4.66 23.29 -15.63
C MET A 363 4.81 24.77 -16.03
N THR A 364 5.00 25.05 -17.31
CA THR A 364 4.94 26.42 -17.85
C THR A 364 3.60 27.09 -17.52
N LEU A 365 2.48 26.36 -17.65
CA LEU A 365 1.15 26.84 -17.23
C LEU A 365 1.08 27.12 -15.72
N ALA A 366 1.63 26.23 -14.89
CA ALA A 366 1.63 26.41 -13.44
C ALA A 366 2.40 27.65 -12.98
N HIS A 367 3.56 27.93 -13.59
CA HIS A 367 4.36 29.12 -13.29
C HIS A 367 3.62 30.41 -13.69
N ALA A 368 3.03 30.45 -14.89
CA ALA A 368 2.24 31.61 -15.33
C ALA A 368 1.05 31.91 -14.41
N VAL A 369 0.45 30.87 -13.83
CA VAL A 369 -0.63 31.00 -12.85
C VAL A 369 -0.12 31.56 -11.52
N LEU A 370 1.04 31.09 -11.03
CA LEU A 370 1.65 31.62 -9.81
C LEU A 370 1.99 33.10 -9.93
N GLU A 371 2.60 33.53 -11.04
CA GLU A 371 2.88 34.94 -11.30
C GLU A 371 1.61 35.80 -11.34
N THR A 372 0.54 35.25 -11.90
CA THR A 372 -0.77 35.91 -11.94
C THR A 372 -1.37 36.03 -10.55
N ILE A 373 -1.27 34.98 -9.74
CA ILE A 373 -1.69 34.97 -8.34
C ILE A 373 -0.92 36.02 -7.53
N ASP A 374 0.40 36.12 -7.73
CA ASP A 374 1.24 37.10 -7.05
C ASP A 374 0.87 38.54 -7.49
N SER A 375 0.56 38.75 -8.77
CA SER A 375 0.05 40.05 -9.27
C SER A 375 -1.29 40.44 -8.64
N LEU A 376 -2.22 39.49 -8.49
CA LEU A 376 -3.52 39.72 -7.83
C LEU A 376 -3.37 39.98 -6.33
N ALA A 377 -2.44 39.28 -5.69
CA ALA A 377 -2.08 39.47 -4.30
C ALA A 377 -1.57 40.89 -4.03
N SER A 378 -0.57 41.35 -4.82
CA SER A 378 0.01 42.69 -4.69
C SER A 378 -1.00 43.81 -4.94
N ALA A 379 -2.04 43.56 -5.72
CA ALA A 379 -3.13 44.49 -5.97
C ALA A 379 -4.20 44.55 -4.86
N GLY A 380 -4.04 43.79 -3.78
CA GLY A 380 -4.99 43.80 -2.67
C GLY A 380 -6.34 43.15 -3.00
N ILE A 381 -6.35 42.15 -3.87
CA ILE A 381 -7.49 41.23 -4.04
C ILE A 381 -7.64 40.38 -2.77
N ALA A 382 -8.88 40.16 -2.33
CA ALA A 382 -9.16 39.44 -1.10
C ALA A 382 -8.56 38.03 -1.11
N ARG A 383 -7.70 37.75 -0.12
CA ARG A 383 -6.94 36.49 0.02
C ARG A 383 -7.79 35.23 -0.05
N GLN A 384 -8.98 35.25 0.56
CA GLN A 384 -9.93 34.14 0.52
C GLN A 384 -10.23 33.62 -0.91
N ASN A 385 -10.25 34.51 -1.91
CA ASN A 385 -10.54 34.12 -3.27
C ASN A 385 -9.28 33.63 -4.00
N ILE A 386 -8.12 34.20 -3.68
CA ILE A 386 -6.81 33.75 -4.19
C ILE A 386 -6.51 32.33 -3.68
N ASN A 387 -6.81 32.04 -2.41
CA ASN A 387 -6.58 30.74 -1.79
C ASN A 387 -7.31 29.61 -2.53
N LYS A 388 -8.51 29.87 -3.09
CA LYS A 388 -9.23 28.89 -3.92
C LYS A 388 -8.48 28.54 -5.22
N ALA A 389 -7.84 29.53 -5.85
CA ALA A 389 -7.04 29.32 -7.05
C ALA A 389 -5.76 28.52 -6.73
N LEU A 390 -5.07 28.85 -5.63
CA LEU A 390 -3.90 28.10 -5.17
C LEU A 390 -4.23 26.63 -4.87
N VAL A 391 -5.36 26.35 -4.21
CA VAL A 391 -5.83 24.97 -3.97
C VAL A 391 -6.04 24.19 -5.27
N GLN A 392 -6.65 24.83 -6.27
CA GLN A 392 -6.87 24.19 -7.57
C GLN A 392 -5.57 23.90 -8.30
N LEU A 393 -4.63 24.86 -8.28
CA LEU A 393 -3.31 24.70 -8.85
C LEU A 393 -2.55 23.54 -8.20
N ILE A 394 -2.45 23.53 -6.87
CA ILE A 394 -1.77 22.48 -6.10
C ILE A 394 -2.33 21.11 -6.48
N ARG A 395 -3.65 20.93 -6.48
CA ARG A 395 -4.28 19.65 -6.83
C ARG A 395 -4.04 19.26 -8.29
N GLY A 396 -4.09 20.22 -9.21
CA GLY A 396 -3.86 19.98 -10.63
C GLY A 396 -2.43 19.54 -10.91
N VAL A 397 -1.44 20.28 -10.40
CA VAL A 397 -0.02 19.99 -10.58
C VAL A 397 0.37 18.70 -9.88
N SER A 398 -0.11 18.47 -8.65
CA SER A 398 0.11 17.20 -7.93
C SER A 398 -0.39 16.01 -8.72
N ARG A 399 -1.58 16.12 -9.34
CA ARG A 399 -2.13 15.07 -10.18
C ARG A 399 -1.30 14.85 -11.43
N HIS A 400 -0.88 15.92 -12.10
CA HIS A 400 -0.03 15.85 -13.28
C HIS A 400 1.29 15.13 -13.00
N LEU A 401 1.93 15.48 -11.89
CA LEU A 401 3.19 14.91 -11.44
C LEU A 401 3.03 13.54 -10.74
N LYS A 402 1.79 13.01 -10.67
CA LYS A 402 1.45 11.79 -9.92
C LYS A 402 1.94 11.82 -8.46
N LEU A 403 2.08 13.01 -7.87
CA LEU A 403 2.45 13.15 -6.48
C LEU A 403 1.27 12.68 -5.61
N PRO A 404 1.53 11.88 -4.56
CA PRO A 404 0.49 11.32 -3.71
C PRO A 404 -0.01 12.34 -2.65
N LEU A 405 -0.16 13.58 -3.08
CA LEU A 405 -0.57 14.76 -2.35
C LEU A 405 -2.08 14.77 -2.03
N ILE A 406 -2.83 13.78 -2.54
CA ILE A 406 -4.30 13.71 -2.48
C ILE A 406 -4.77 12.63 -1.49
N ASN A 407 -3.87 11.79 -0.98
CA ASN A 407 -4.21 10.71 -0.06
C ASN A 407 -3.27 10.70 1.15
N GLU A 408 -3.83 10.93 2.33
CA GLU A 408 -3.11 10.90 3.63
C GLU A 408 -2.32 9.60 3.85
N LYS A 409 -2.88 8.47 3.41
CA LYS A 409 -2.24 7.14 3.53
C LYS A 409 -1.05 6.95 2.59
N HIS A 410 -0.87 7.85 1.63
CA HIS A 410 0.16 7.73 0.61
C HIS A 410 1.04 8.98 0.52
N ASP A 411 0.99 9.92 1.46
CA ASP A 411 1.77 11.16 1.42
C ASP A 411 3.17 10.98 2.03
N PRO A 412 4.22 10.76 1.23
CA PRO A 412 5.51 10.31 1.72
C PRO A 412 6.37 11.51 2.16
N TYR A 413 6.00 12.73 1.74
CA TYR A 413 6.69 13.98 2.04
C TYR A 413 5.95 14.86 3.06
N GLY A 414 4.76 14.46 3.52
CA GLY A 414 3.98 15.25 4.48
C GLY A 414 3.25 16.44 3.85
N PHE A 415 3.16 16.49 2.52
CA PHE A 415 2.54 17.59 1.82
C PHE A 415 1.02 17.67 2.02
N PHE A 416 0.34 16.55 2.24
CA PHE A 416 -1.10 16.53 2.53
C PHE A 416 -1.36 17.14 3.91
N ALA A 417 -0.55 16.79 4.91
CA ALA A 417 -0.65 17.37 6.25
C ALA A 417 -0.42 18.90 6.20
N GLU A 418 0.60 19.36 5.47
CA GLU A 418 0.85 20.80 5.27
C GLU A 418 -0.24 21.50 4.48
N PHE A 419 -0.77 20.83 3.44
CA PHE A 419 -1.91 21.35 2.68
C PHE A 419 -3.12 21.57 3.59
N LYS A 420 -3.42 20.59 4.46
CA LYS A 420 -4.51 20.69 5.45
C LYS A 420 -4.24 21.76 6.49
N ALA A 421 -3.02 21.84 7.02
CA ALA A 421 -2.63 22.87 7.98
C ALA A 421 -2.75 24.28 7.37
N ALA A 422 -2.29 24.48 6.13
CA ALA A 422 -2.44 25.74 5.42
C ALA A 422 -3.91 26.13 5.22
N GLN A 423 -4.77 25.16 4.86
CA GLN A 423 -6.21 25.40 4.73
C GLN A 423 -6.92 25.71 6.06
N ALA A 424 -6.40 25.19 7.17
CA ALA A 424 -6.95 25.38 8.51
C ALA A 424 -6.34 26.59 9.24
N ALA A 425 -5.45 27.36 8.60
CA ALA A 425 -4.82 28.52 9.22
C ALA A 425 -5.87 29.57 9.67
N PRO A 426 -5.65 30.25 10.79
CA PRO A 426 -6.64 31.12 11.43
C PRO A 426 -6.96 32.38 10.61
N SER A 427 -6.06 32.81 9.71
CA SER A 427 -6.26 33.99 8.88
C SER A 427 -6.12 33.68 7.38
N PRO A 428 -6.87 34.38 6.49
CA PRO A 428 -6.73 34.23 5.05
C PRO A 428 -5.32 34.53 4.51
N GLU A 429 -4.56 35.38 5.21
CA GLU A 429 -3.17 35.70 4.86
C GLU A 429 -2.23 34.53 5.18
N GLU A 430 -2.37 33.92 6.35
CA GLU A 430 -1.59 32.72 6.72
C GLU A 430 -1.92 31.54 5.80
N THR A 431 -3.20 31.36 5.44
CA THR A 431 -3.59 30.37 4.43
C THR A 431 -2.92 30.65 3.09
N PHE A 432 -2.85 31.92 2.66
CA PHE A 432 -2.18 32.31 1.42
C PHE A 432 -0.69 31.96 1.46
N GLN A 433 0.01 32.34 2.53
CA GLN A 433 1.44 32.07 2.70
C GLN A 433 1.73 30.57 2.70
N GLY A 434 0.96 29.78 3.46
CA GLY A 434 1.10 28.32 3.51
C GLY A 434 0.86 27.65 2.16
N LEU A 435 -0.25 27.99 1.48
CA LEU A 435 -0.56 27.44 0.17
C LEU A 435 0.42 27.89 -0.92
N ARG A 436 0.89 29.14 -0.87
CA ARG A 436 1.87 29.65 -1.84
C ARG A 436 3.23 28.98 -1.69
N LYS A 437 3.69 28.77 -0.45
CA LYS A 437 4.92 28.01 -0.15
C LYS A 437 4.79 26.58 -0.69
N LEU A 438 3.67 25.92 -0.44
CA LEU A 438 3.42 24.56 -0.90
C LEU A 438 3.35 24.47 -2.44
N ALA A 439 2.65 25.39 -3.09
CA ALA A 439 2.59 25.45 -4.54
C ALA A 439 3.98 25.62 -5.16
N ASP A 440 4.81 26.49 -4.58
CA ASP A 440 6.20 26.73 -5.00
C ASP A 440 7.07 25.47 -4.92
N MET A 441 6.92 24.69 -3.85
CA MET A 441 7.64 23.42 -3.71
C MET A 441 7.19 22.40 -4.77
N ILE A 442 5.88 22.27 -4.99
CA ILE A 442 5.32 21.27 -5.91
C ILE A 442 5.69 21.55 -7.37
N VAL A 443 5.66 22.82 -7.81
CA VAL A 443 5.95 23.17 -9.21
C VAL A 443 7.41 22.97 -9.61
N ARG A 444 8.30 22.70 -8.64
CA ARG A 444 9.73 22.45 -8.91
C ARG A 444 10.06 20.98 -9.12
N PHE A 445 9.13 20.08 -8.83
CA PHE A 445 9.31 18.64 -9.09
C PHE A 445 9.43 18.36 -10.58
N LYS A 446 10.32 17.42 -10.91
CA LYS A 446 10.46 16.92 -12.29
C LYS A 446 9.26 16.03 -12.64
N LYS A 447 8.85 16.03 -13.90
CA LYS A 447 7.89 15.05 -14.39
C LYS A 447 8.53 13.65 -14.34
N LEU A 448 7.78 12.71 -13.76
CA LEU A 448 8.13 11.29 -13.68
C LEU A 448 8.01 10.59 -15.03
#